data_AF-A0A0E3SDF0-F1
#
_entry.id   AF-A0A0E3SDF0-F1
#
_cell.length_a   1.000
_cell.length_b   1.000
_cell.length_c   1.000
_cell.angle_alpha   90.00
_cell.angle_beta   90.00
_cell.angle_gamma   90.00
#
_symmetry.space_group_name_H-M   'P 1'
#
loop_
_entity.id
_entity.type
_entity.pdbx_description
1 polymer ?
#
loop_
_entity_poly.entity_id
_entity_poly.type
_entity_poly.pdbx_seq_one_letter_code
_entity_poly.pdbx_strand_id
1 'polypeptide(L)'
;MVENPTTEVSKANMLLSEKQQLVAGVFASKTAADAAMEKIKSLSSQLQMMNASNILVLAKNDKGKVDTSIIDIGSTSGVNIAALAERIAGNLIAVADKPVGSPTELNVQATHLGHALNPGAVAIGLFMDPQYAGKIEDGIRKTGAQVLTVEDLKRIGAGSGAAEGTNDLAVKAAEVPHAEPQTATLVFDWQEEYAYSLGLQAFIYGFPYVYNALTRYKWTNIPQDPKRVPYAPVNHFWHADELMDATYRDGGCPNNDTLYSLAWVDLSKEPVILTVPEIPADRYWTFELMSFTSDNFAYVGQRVGSRAGNYALIGPGWHGNLPEDVTAVTPSSPTSWILILGRTLADGIDDLPAVHALQAQYRLTPLSFWGKPEAKLPESRDVYKPVVAPAGTEDPLGPWKTLNAMLAENPPAAHHEVLLKQFASIGIGPDMDVEQQPEVVKKALQRVLGIGIPLLRQQFMSGVWAKFVNGWRYPPSNMGRFGDELLKRAADQSLAGIAANDPVEAVYLVNLTDNFGEPLTGAHRYEITFTKGYEPPVDAFWSMTVYGNDYNLIPNQINRYSIGDRTPGVKKNADGGTTFYFQNGSPGPDKESNWLPTGSEAWFIILRMYIPHAEVINAEWKCPPITKVD
;
A
#
# COMPACT_ATOMS: atom_id res chain seq x y z
N MET A 1 -2.73 38.27 -21.66
CA MET A 1 -2.33 38.84 -20.36
C MET A 1 -2.75 37.83 -19.31
N VAL A 2 -1.76 37.24 -18.66
CA VAL A 2 -1.88 36.16 -17.68
C VAL A 2 -1.86 36.81 -16.30
N GLU A 3 -2.80 36.47 -15.43
CA GLU A 3 -2.70 36.72 -13.99
C GLU A 3 -2.88 35.40 -13.23
N ASN A 4 -1.90 35.12 -12.36
CA ASN A 4 -1.83 33.96 -11.45
C ASN A 4 -2.61 34.23 -10.16
N PRO A 5 -3.25 33.21 -9.55
CA PRO A 5 -3.59 33.22 -8.14
C PRO A 5 -2.85 32.08 -7.40
N THR A 6 -1.79 32.44 -6.67
CA THR A 6 -1.10 31.57 -5.69
C THR A 6 -0.89 32.35 -4.40
N THR A 7 -1.82 32.29 -3.45
CA THR A 7 -1.60 32.92 -2.13
C THR A 7 -2.34 32.31 -0.92
N GLU A 8 -3.17 31.28 -1.04
CA GLU A 8 -3.86 30.72 0.14
C GLU A 8 -3.36 29.34 0.62
N VAL A 9 -2.67 28.58 -0.24
CA VAL A 9 -2.04 27.30 0.14
C VAL A 9 -0.88 27.49 1.14
N SER A 10 -0.33 28.71 1.28
CA SER A 10 0.85 28.96 2.12
C SER A 10 0.55 29.13 3.62
N LYS A 11 -0.69 29.41 4.03
CA LYS A 11 -0.98 29.76 5.44
C LYS A 11 -1.29 28.56 6.34
N ALA A 12 -1.85 27.46 5.82
CA ALA A 12 -2.17 26.29 6.63
C ALA A 12 -0.93 25.48 7.06
N ASN A 13 0.13 25.48 6.26
CA ASN A 13 1.41 24.83 6.59
C ASN A 13 2.33 25.66 7.50
N MET A 14 1.98 26.92 7.81
CA MET A 14 2.77 27.81 8.69
C MET A 14 2.49 27.61 10.19
N LEU A 15 1.32 27.09 10.58
CA LEU A 15 0.91 27.06 11.99
C LEU A 15 1.51 25.92 12.83
N LEU A 16 2.17 24.93 12.21
CA LEU A 16 2.87 23.85 12.93
C LEU A 16 4.38 24.09 13.08
N SER A 17 4.98 25.04 12.37
CA SER A 17 6.43 25.29 12.41
C SER A 17 6.89 26.28 13.48
N GLU A 18 5.99 27.01 14.15
CA GLU A 18 6.39 28.04 15.13
C GLU A 18 6.69 27.53 16.55
N LYS A 19 6.63 26.21 16.81
CA LYS A 19 6.85 25.63 18.15
C LYS A 19 8.17 24.85 18.32
N GLN A 20 9.01 24.74 17.30
CA GLN A 20 10.29 24.03 17.40
C GLN A 20 11.47 24.98 17.16
N GLN A 21 12.60 24.72 17.82
CA GLN A 21 13.88 25.39 17.65
C GLN A 21 14.87 24.42 16.99
N LEU A 22 15.69 24.94 16.07
CA LEU A 22 16.84 24.23 15.53
C LEU A 22 18.03 24.40 16.48
N VAL A 23 18.59 23.29 16.94
CA VAL A 23 19.89 23.24 17.63
C VAL A 23 20.88 22.53 16.71
N ALA A 24 22.02 23.16 16.39
CA ALA A 24 22.96 22.60 15.43
C ALA A 24 24.41 22.55 15.95
N GLY A 25 25.09 21.45 15.64
CA GLY A 25 26.53 21.26 15.86
C GLY A 25 27.27 21.07 14.54
N VAL A 26 28.44 21.69 14.41
CA VAL A 26 29.31 21.57 13.23
C VAL A 26 30.53 20.71 13.55
N PHE A 27 30.88 19.85 12.61
CA PHE A 27 31.99 18.90 12.69
C PHE A 27 32.96 19.15 11.54
N ALA A 28 34.26 19.08 11.84
CA ALA A 28 35.33 19.35 10.90
C ALA A 28 35.50 18.28 9.80
N SER A 29 34.90 17.09 9.98
CA SER A 29 34.91 16.03 8.97
C SER A 29 33.69 15.12 9.08
N LYS A 30 33.39 14.41 7.99
CA LYS A 30 32.35 13.38 7.95
C LYS A 30 32.59 12.26 8.96
N THR A 31 33.83 11.81 9.13
CA THR A 31 34.17 10.76 10.11
C THR A 31 33.85 11.17 11.55
N ALA A 32 34.14 12.42 11.92
CA ALA A 32 33.81 12.94 13.24
C ALA A 32 32.29 13.09 13.42
N ALA A 33 31.58 13.49 12.37
CA ALA A 33 30.13 13.57 12.38
C ALA A 33 29.47 12.18 12.46
N ASP A 34 29.98 11.18 11.75
CA ASP A 34 29.45 9.81 11.75
C ASP A 34 29.62 9.16 13.14
N ALA A 35 30.78 9.34 13.78
CA ALA A 35 31.00 8.88 15.15
C ALA A 35 30.08 9.58 16.17
N ALA A 36 29.83 10.88 16.00
CA ALA A 36 28.87 11.61 16.82
C ALA A 36 27.42 11.17 16.53
N MET A 37 27.08 10.90 15.27
CA MET A 37 25.76 10.41 14.86
C MET A 37 25.43 9.06 15.48
N GLU A 38 26.37 8.12 15.50
CA GLU A 38 26.21 6.83 16.20
C GLU A 38 25.89 7.03 17.69
N LYS A 39 26.57 7.98 18.33
CA LYS A 39 26.36 8.32 19.75
C LYS A 39 25.04 9.08 19.98
N ILE A 40 24.58 9.88 19.03
CA ILE A 40 23.28 10.58 19.11
C ILE A 40 22.13 9.59 18.86
N LYS A 41 22.28 8.68 17.91
CA LYS A 41 21.30 7.61 17.63
C LYS A 41 21.12 6.68 18.84
N SER A 42 22.18 6.40 19.60
CA SER A 42 22.07 5.59 20.83
C SER A 42 21.31 6.28 21.97
N LEU A 43 21.05 7.60 21.84
CA LEU A 43 20.23 8.38 22.77
C LEU A 43 18.79 8.56 22.27
N SER A 44 18.37 7.85 21.21
CA SER A 44 17.06 8.00 20.54
C SER A 44 15.87 8.03 21.50
N SER A 45 15.80 7.11 22.47
CA SER A 45 14.71 7.09 23.46
C SER A 45 14.69 8.31 24.39
N GLN A 46 15.86 8.87 24.73
CA GLN A 46 15.95 10.10 25.53
C GLN A 46 15.59 11.34 24.70
N LEU A 47 15.97 11.36 23.43
CA LEU A 47 15.65 12.42 22.48
C LEU A 47 14.14 12.49 22.21
N GLN A 48 13.46 11.34 22.11
CA GLN A 48 12.00 11.24 22.03
C GLN A 48 11.31 11.84 23.27
N MET A 49 11.80 11.54 24.48
CA MET A 49 11.27 12.10 25.73
C MET A 49 11.42 13.63 25.82
N MET A 50 12.34 14.22 25.06
CA MET A 50 12.57 15.66 24.96
C MET A 50 11.88 16.28 23.73
N ASN A 51 10.98 15.54 23.08
CA ASN A 51 10.22 15.94 21.90
C ASN A 51 11.11 16.42 20.73
N ALA A 52 12.32 15.85 20.60
CA ALA A 52 13.14 16.02 19.41
C ALA A 52 12.51 15.18 18.28
N SER A 53 12.16 15.85 17.19
CA SER A 53 11.35 15.23 16.13
C SER A 53 12.20 14.52 15.08
N ASN A 54 13.37 15.08 14.75
CA ASN A 54 14.21 14.65 13.63
C ASN A 54 15.67 15.07 13.82
N ILE A 55 16.57 14.30 13.20
CA ILE A 55 17.96 14.71 12.99
C ILE A 55 18.15 15.11 11.53
N LEU A 56 18.45 16.37 11.29
CA LEU A 56 18.90 16.88 10.01
C LEU A 56 20.42 16.76 9.93
N VAL A 57 20.95 16.19 8.85
CA VAL A 57 22.37 16.13 8.55
C VAL A 57 22.60 16.87 7.24
N LEU A 58 23.48 17.88 7.28
CA LEU A 58 23.89 18.67 6.14
C LEU A 58 25.38 18.46 5.94
N ALA A 59 25.79 17.96 4.77
CA ALA A 59 27.19 17.72 4.45
C ALA A 59 27.56 18.51 3.20
N LYS A 60 28.58 19.38 3.28
CA LYS A 60 29.06 20.11 2.11
C LYS A 60 30.28 19.41 1.55
N ASN A 61 30.19 18.93 0.32
CA ASN A 61 31.32 18.28 -0.34
C ASN A 61 32.32 19.30 -0.90
N ASP A 62 33.48 18.81 -1.33
CA ASP A 62 34.61 19.62 -1.82
C ASP A 62 34.29 20.46 -3.07
N LYS A 63 33.17 20.14 -3.76
CA LYS A 63 32.66 20.90 -4.91
C LYS A 63 31.63 21.95 -4.50
N GLY A 64 31.45 22.17 -3.20
CA GLY A 64 30.53 23.15 -2.64
C GLY A 64 29.05 22.73 -2.63
N LYS A 65 28.73 21.52 -3.09
CA LYS A 65 27.36 21.00 -3.05
C LYS A 65 27.03 20.50 -1.65
N VAL A 66 25.86 20.91 -1.16
CA VAL A 66 25.32 20.50 0.13
C VAL A 66 24.37 19.32 -0.07
N ASP A 67 24.73 18.17 0.48
CA ASP A 67 23.87 17.00 0.54
C ASP A 67 23.10 17.01 1.87
N THR A 68 21.83 16.61 1.84
CA THR A 68 20.91 16.65 2.99
C THR A 68 20.37 15.27 3.28
N SER A 69 20.41 14.87 4.54
CA SER A 69 19.81 13.64 5.04
C SER A 69 18.95 13.96 6.25
N ILE A 70 17.75 13.42 6.32
CA ILE A 70 16.92 13.50 7.53
C ILE A 70 16.79 12.10 8.10
N ILE A 71 17.10 11.97 9.39
CA ILE A 71 16.96 10.73 10.14
C ILE A 71 15.79 10.91 11.09
N ASP A 72 14.76 10.11 10.86
CA ASP A 72 13.64 9.98 11.78
C ASP A 72 14.11 9.24 13.03
N ILE A 73 13.90 9.84 14.20
CA ILE A 73 14.20 9.24 15.50
C ILE A 73 12.94 8.74 16.20
N GLY A 74 11.82 8.63 15.48
CA GLY A 74 10.51 8.17 15.95
C GLY A 74 9.62 9.35 16.33
N SER A 75 8.99 9.97 15.33
CA SER A 75 8.15 11.17 15.50
C SER A 75 6.93 10.97 16.41
N THR A 76 6.83 11.80 17.44
CA THR A 76 5.59 12.11 18.20
C THR A 76 4.93 13.40 17.74
N SER A 77 5.48 14.08 16.72
CA SER A 77 5.22 15.50 16.44
C SER A 77 4.27 15.77 15.28
N GLY A 78 3.75 14.74 14.60
CA GLY A 78 2.81 14.91 13.47
C GLY A 78 3.40 15.58 12.22
N VAL A 79 4.71 15.85 12.20
CA VAL A 79 5.40 16.46 11.06
C VAL A 79 5.67 15.41 9.99
N ASN A 80 5.22 15.66 8.76
CA ASN A 80 5.52 14.82 7.60
C ASN A 80 7.00 15.00 7.19
N ILE A 81 7.80 14.00 7.52
CA ILE A 81 9.27 14.01 7.37
C ILE A 81 9.68 14.07 5.90
N ALA A 82 8.94 13.38 5.02
CA ALA A 82 9.19 13.41 3.58
C ALA A 82 8.94 14.81 3.01
N ALA A 83 7.83 15.44 3.39
CA ALA A 83 7.51 16.80 2.96
C ALA A 83 8.51 17.84 3.50
N LEU A 84 8.99 17.66 4.74
CA LEU A 84 10.03 18.51 5.31
C LEU A 84 11.37 18.38 4.55
N ALA A 85 11.77 17.13 4.24
CA ALA A 85 12.98 16.84 3.48
C ALA A 85 12.92 17.41 2.07
N GLU A 86 11.80 17.22 1.37
CA GLU A 86 11.57 17.77 0.03
C GLU A 86 11.59 19.30 0.04
N ARG A 87 11.00 19.94 1.06
CA ARG A 87 11.00 21.40 1.19
C ARG A 87 12.40 21.96 1.46
N ILE A 88 13.19 21.34 2.34
CA ILE A 88 14.57 21.76 2.61
C ILE A 88 15.45 21.54 1.36
N ALA A 89 15.33 20.39 0.70
CA ALA A 89 16.08 20.09 -0.52
C ALA A 89 15.73 21.04 -1.68
N GLY A 90 14.43 21.31 -1.89
CA GLY A 90 13.97 22.27 -2.89
C GLY A 90 14.47 23.69 -2.61
N ASN A 91 14.48 24.10 -1.35
CA ASN A 91 14.99 25.42 -0.94
C ASN A 91 16.51 25.52 -1.07
N LEU A 92 17.27 24.46 -0.79
CA LEU A 92 18.73 24.42 -1.00
C LEU A 92 19.12 24.62 -2.46
N ILE A 93 18.31 24.08 -3.38
CA ILE A 93 18.47 24.30 -4.83
C ILE A 93 18.16 25.76 -5.18
N ALA A 94 17.13 26.36 -4.58
CA ALA A 94 16.73 27.74 -4.85
C ALA A 94 17.70 28.81 -4.31
N VAL A 95 18.32 28.56 -3.14
CA VAL A 95 19.31 29.46 -2.50
C VAL A 95 20.63 29.53 -3.25
N ALA A 96 20.95 28.53 -4.08
CA ALA A 96 22.16 28.55 -4.91
C ALA A 96 22.13 29.64 -6.01
N ASP A 97 20.94 30.12 -6.40
CA ASP A 97 20.75 30.96 -7.59
C ASP A 97 19.99 32.30 -7.37
N LYS A 98 19.52 32.63 -6.15
CA LYS A 98 18.70 33.86 -5.92
C LYS A 98 18.93 34.53 -4.54
N PRO A 99 18.57 35.84 -4.38
CA PRO A 99 18.78 36.60 -3.14
C PRO A 99 17.91 36.10 -1.98
N VAL A 100 18.41 36.33 -0.76
CA VAL A 100 17.89 35.89 0.55
C VAL A 100 16.41 36.26 0.76
N GLY A 101 15.56 35.27 1.03
CA GLY A 101 14.15 35.44 1.47
C GLY A 101 14.01 35.67 2.98
N SER A 102 12.77 35.83 3.48
CA SER A 102 12.51 36.11 4.91
C SER A 102 13.12 35.05 5.86
N PRO A 103 14.01 35.42 6.81
CA PRO A 103 14.90 34.49 7.52
C PRO A 103 14.30 33.86 8.80
N THR A 104 12.98 33.96 8.99
CA THR A 104 12.30 33.59 10.23
C THR A 104 11.83 32.12 10.28
N GLU A 105 11.89 31.39 9.17
CA GLU A 105 11.49 29.97 9.11
C GLU A 105 12.67 29.02 9.36
N LEU A 106 12.43 27.95 10.12
CA LEU A 106 13.45 26.94 10.45
C LEU A 106 14.10 26.28 9.23
N ASN A 107 13.33 26.05 8.16
CA ASN A 107 13.86 25.44 6.94
C ASN A 107 14.82 26.38 6.21
N VAL A 108 14.58 27.69 6.29
CA VAL A 108 15.45 28.71 5.70
C VAL A 108 16.77 28.78 6.49
N GLN A 109 16.72 28.71 7.82
CA GLN A 109 17.92 28.65 8.67
C GLN A 109 18.75 27.38 8.41
N ALA A 110 18.12 26.22 8.28
CA ALA A 110 18.77 24.97 7.90
C ALA A 110 19.42 25.05 6.50
N THR A 111 18.72 25.67 5.54
CA THR A 111 19.20 25.86 4.17
C THR A 111 20.44 26.75 4.13
N HIS A 112 20.41 27.90 4.81
CA HIS A 112 21.56 28.80 4.90
C HIS A 112 22.73 28.19 5.68
N LEU A 113 22.44 27.39 6.72
CA LEU A 113 23.47 26.66 7.46
C LEU A 113 24.26 25.71 6.56
N GLY A 114 23.57 24.94 5.71
CA GLY A 114 24.22 24.03 4.76
C GLY A 114 25.19 24.75 3.82
N HIS A 115 24.78 25.91 3.29
CA HIS A 115 25.64 26.73 2.41
C HIS A 115 26.78 27.43 3.16
N ALA A 116 26.59 27.76 4.43
CA ALA A 116 27.63 28.36 5.28
C ALA A 116 28.72 27.35 5.72
N LEU A 117 28.52 26.04 5.53
CA LEU A 117 29.53 25.02 5.83
C LEU A 117 30.80 25.19 5.00
N ASN A 118 31.93 24.81 5.58
CA ASN A 118 33.17 24.58 4.84
C ASN A 118 33.06 23.29 4.02
N PRO A 119 33.72 23.19 2.86
CA PRO A 119 33.84 21.92 2.16
C PRO A 119 34.51 20.87 3.06
N GLY A 120 33.93 19.67 3.10
CA GLY A 120 34.32 18.56 3.98
C GLY A 120 33.68 18.59 5.38
N ALA A 121 33.05 19.70 5.78
CA ALA A 121 32.36 19.82 7.06
C ALA A 121 30.93 19.26 7.01
N VAL A 122 30.45 18.83 8.17
CA VAL A 122 29.09 18.32 8.35
C VAL A 122 28.42 19.05 9.51
N ALA A 123 27.21 19.54 9.30
CA ALA A 123 26.34 20.01 10.37
C ALA A 123 25.30 18.95 10.70
N ILE A 124 25.05 18.77 12.00
CA ILE A 124 23.94 17.98 12.52
C ILE A 124 23.01 18.95 13.23
N GLY A 125 21.78 19.07 12.74
CA GLY A 125 20.70 19.87 13.29
C GLY A 125 19.62 18.99 13.94
N LEU A 126 19.09 19.43 15.07
CA LEU A 126 17.99 18.78 15.77
C LEU A 126 16.84 19.78 15.90
N PHE A 127 15.63 19.37 15.51
CA PHE A 127 14.41 20.15 15.71
C PHE A 127 13.73 19.69 17.00
N MET A 128 13.56 20.60 17.96
CA MET A 128 13.03 20.27 19.28
C MET A 128 12.29 21.43 19.93
N ASP A 129 11.56 21.17 21.01
CA ASP A 129 10.89 22.21 21.78
C ASP A 129 11.91 23.15 22.47
N PRO A 130 11.80 24.49 22.40
CA PRO A 130 12.82 25.43 22.87
C PRO A 130 13.25 25.25 24.33
N GLN A 131 12.35 24.78 25.19
CA GLN A 131 12.61 24.53 26.61
C GLN A 131 13.70 23.46 26.89
N TYR A 132 14.03 22.60 25.91
CA TYR A 132 15.04 21.56 26.05
C TYR A 132 16.39 21.91 25.37
N ALA A 133 16.45 23.00 24.59
CA ALA A 133 17.60 23.34 23.75
C ALA A 133 18.91 23.40 24.54
N GLY A 134 18.95 24.12 25.67
CA GLY A 134 20.18 24.30 26.46
C GLY A 134 20.79 22.99 26.99
N LYS A 135 19.97 21.99 27.35
CA LYS A 135 20.47 20.68 27.81
C LYS A 135 21.09 19.86 26.68
N ILE A 136 20.56 19.99 25.47
CA ILE A 136 21.06 19.29 24.29
C ILE A 136 22.34 19.94 23.77
N GLU A 137 22.43 21.28 23.81
CA GLU A 137 23.66 22.00 23.48
C GLU A 137 24.85 21.49 24.30
N ASP A 138 24.69 21.31 25.61
CA ASP A 138 25.74 20.78 26.49
C ASP A 138 26.12 19.33 26.14
N GLY A 139 25.15 18.53 25.72
CA GLY A 139 25.37 17.15 25.26
C GLY A 139 26.17 17.09 23.96
N ILE A 140 25.82 17.93 22.99
CA ILE A 140 26.50 18.04 21.69
C ILE A 140 27.91 18.60 21.85
N ARG A 141 28.14 19.58 22.74
CA ARG A 141 29.51 20.07 23.04
C ARG A 141 30.40 18.93 23.55
N LYS A 142 29.85 17.99 24.34
CA LYS A 142 30.59 16.82 24.84
C LYS A 142 30.90 15.76 23.77
N THR A 143 30.34 15.87 22.55
CA THR A 143 30.72 15.01 21.41
C THR A 143 31.85 15.61 20.58
N GLY A 144 32.47 16.71 21.04
CA GLY A 144 33.53 17.41 20.31
C GLY A 144 33.01 18.30 19.18
N ALA A 145 31.69 18.48 19.09
CA ALA A 145 31.05 19.34 18.10
C ALA A 145 31.09 20.81 18.55
N GLN A 146 31.23 21.72 17.60
CA GLN A 146 31.02 23.13 17.87
C GLN A 146 29.53 23.46 17.74
N VAL A 147 28.87 23.70 18.88
CA VAL A 147 27.45 24.08 18.92
C VAL A 147 27.29 25.55 18.54
N LEU A 148 26.41 25.81 17.57
CA LEU A 148 26.02 27.14 17.12
C LEU A 148 25.02 27.76 18.11
N THR A 149 25.27 28.99 18.52
CA THR A 149 24.33 29.73 19.37
C THR A 149 23.09 30.16 18.58
N VAL A 150 22.01 30.51 19.28
CA VAL A 150 20.81 31.11 18.66
C VAL A 150 21.17 32.36 17.84
N GLU A 151 22.13 33.15 18.31
CA GLU A 151 22.59 34.35 17.60
C GLU A 151 23.38 33.99 16.33
N ASP A 152 24.18 32.91 16.36
CA ASP A 152 24.87 32.38 15.18
C ASP A 152 23.87 31.90 14.12
N LEU A 153 22.84 31.16 14.53
CA LEU A 153 21.80 30.65 13.64
C LEU A 153 20.95 31.78 13.04
N LYS A 154 20.67 32.85 13.82
CA LYS A 154 20.01 34.06 13.29
C LYS A 154 20.88 34.78 12.27
N ARG A 155 22.18 34.92 12.53
CA ARG A 155 23.14 35.55 11.61
C ARG A 155 23.28 34.77 10.30
N ILE A 156 23.36 33.44 10.39
CA ILE A 156 23.37 32.53 9.23
C ILE A 156 22.04 32.63 8.47
N GLY A 157 20.91 32.59 9.19
CA GLY A 157 19.56 32.75 8.64
C GLY A 157 19.38 34.07 7.89
N ALA A 158 19.97 35.17 8.38
CA ALA A 158 19.94 36.48 7.73
C ALA A 158 20.86 36.60 6.49
N GLY A 159 21.58 35.53 6.11
CA GLY A 159 22.51 35.54 4.98
C GLY A 159 23.80 36.31 5.22
N SER A 160 23.99 36.87 6.42
CA SER A 160 25.14 37.71 6.78
C SER A 160 26.45 36.93 6.92
N GLY A 161 26.41 35.59 6.87
CA GLY A 161 27.61 34.72 6.85
C GLY A 161 28.25 34.54 5.47
N ALA A 162 27.50 34.80 4.38
CA ALA A 162 27.99 34.59 3.01
C ALA A 162 28.51 35.87 2.33
N ALA A 163 28.19 37.04 2.90
CA ALA A 163 28.32 38.33 2.19
C ALA A 163 29.72 38.99 2.24
N GLU A 164 30.63 38.58 3.13
CA GLU A 164 31.90 39.31 3.33
C GLU A 164 33.19 38.52 3.08
N GLY A 165 33.13 37.32 2.48
CA GLY A 165 34.34 36.58 2.08
C GLY A 165 35.25 36.11 3.23
N THR A 166 34.92 36.42 4.47
CA THR A 166 35.51 35.86 5.70
C THR A 166 34.42 35.13 6.47
N ASN A 167 34.31 33.84 6.21
CA ASN A 167 33.44 32.96 7.00
C ASN A 167 34.05 32.91 8.42
N ASP A 168 33.41 33.49 9.44
CA ASP A 168 33.93 33.48 10.83
C ASP A 168 33.97 32.05 11.44
N LEU A 169 33.43 31.07 10.72
CA LEU A 169 33.60 29.63 10.96
C LEU A 169 34.91 29.06 10.38
N ALA A 170 35.61 29.78 9.49
CA ALA A 170 36.90 29.39 8.92
C ALA A 170 38.08 29.63 9.88
N VAL A 171 37.95 30.53 10.86
CA VAL A 171 39.05 30.90 11.76
C VAL A 171 39.14 30.00 13.00
N LYS A 172 38.07 29.29 13.38
CA LYS A 172 38.04 28.48 14.62
C LYS A 172 38.19 26.96 14.45
N ALA A 173 38.15 26.44 13.22
CA ALA A 173 38.25 25.00 12.95
C ALA A 173 39.62 24.54 12.39
N ALA A 174 40.54 25.47 12.16
CA ALA A 174 41.85 25.13 11.62
C ALA A 174 42.82 24.71 12.74
N GLU A 175 42.97 23.40 12.93
CA GLU A 175 44.24 22.79 13.31
C GLU A 175 44.18 21.29 12.94
N VAL A 176 44.74 20.93 11.78
CA VAL A 176 45.64 19.78 11.51
C VAL A 176 45.77 19.58 9.99
N PRO A 177 46.96 19.24 9.46
CA PRO A 177 47.35 19.52 8.07
C PRO A 177 46.79 18.55 7.02
N HIS A 178 46.63 19.06 5.80
CA HIS A 178 46.26 18.33 4.58
C HIS A 178 47.21 17.18 4.25
N ALA A 179 46.65 15.99 4.03
CA ALA A 179 47.24 14.97 3.16
C ALA A 179 46.57 15.05 1.78
N GLU A 180 47.36 14.94 0.71
CA GLU A 180 46.91 15.10 -0.68
C GLU A 180 45.75 14.13 -1.05
N PRO A 181 44.78 14.58 -1.87
CA PRO A 181 43.61 13.79 -2.22
C PRO A 181 43.97 12.68 -3.22
N GLN A 182 43.78 11.43 -2.81
CA GLN A 182 43.51 10.35 -3.77
C GLN A 182 42.04 10.46 -4.20
N THR A 183 41.84 10.74 -5.48
CA THR A 183 40.53 10.81 -6.13
C THR A 183 39.92 9.41 -6.20
N ALA A 184 38.93 9.11 -5.35
CA ALA A 184 38.05 7.96 -5.57
C ALA A 184 37.06 8.32 -6.69
N THR A 185 37.31 7.77 -7.87
CA THR A 185 36.41 7.85 -9.03
C THR A 185 35.06 7.23 -8.66
N LEU A 186 33.95 7.95 -8.87
CA LEU A 186 32.61 7.34 -8.89
C LEU A 186 32.58 6.45 -10.14
N VAL A 187 32.85 5.15 -9.98
CA VAL A 187 32.87 4.20 -11.09
C VAL A 187 31.43 3.90 -11.45
N PHE A 188 30.98 4.35 -12.63
CA PHE A 188 29.78 3.81 -13.25
C PHE A 188 30.00 2.32 -13.49
N ASP A 189 29.34 1.48 -12.69
CA ASP A 189 29.36 0.04 -12.85
C ASP A 189 28.14 -0.39 -13.66
N TRP A 190 28.36 -0.58 -14.97
CA TRP A 190 27.30 -0.99 -15.88
C TRP A 190 26.68 -2.33 -15.49
N GLN A 191 27.42 -3.21 -14.78
CA GLN A 191 26.92 -4.52 -14.35
C GLN A 191 25.89 -4.35 -13.23
N GLU A 192 26.14 -3.46 -12.27
CA GLU A 192 25.19 -3.14 -11.21
C GLU A 192 23.93 -2.51 -11.77
N GLU A 193 24.07 -1.49 -12.64
CA GLU A 193 22.91 -0.78 -13.21
C GLU A 193 22.10 -1.66 -14.17
N TYR A 194 22.75 -2.53 -14.95
CA TYR A 194 22.05 -3.50 -15.79
C TYR A 194 21.30 -4.54 -14.93
N ALA A 195 21.95 -5.08 -13.90
CA ALA A 195 21.31 -6.01 -12.98
C ALA A 195 20.15 -5.36 -12.19
N TYR A 196 20.28 -4.08 -11.84
CA TYR A 196 19.22 -3.32 -11.18
C TYR A 196 18.01 -3.12 -12.12
N SER A 197 18.26 -2.78 -13.38
CA SER A 197 17.20 -2.61 -14.39
C SER A 197 16.43 -3.92 -14.63
N LEU A 198 17.15 -5.03 -14.87
CA LEU A 198 16.54 -6.35 -15.01
C LEU A 198 15.87 -6.82 -13.72
N GLY A 199 16.49 -6.57 -12.57
CA GLY A 199 15.94 -6.89 -11.26
C GLY A 199 14.61 -6.18 -11.03
N LEU A 200 14.48 -4.92 -11.42
CA LEU A 200 13.22 -4.20 -11.29
C LEU A 200 12.10 -4.81 -12.15
N GLN A 201 12.42 -5.22 -13.38
CA GLN A 201 11.48 -5.95 -14.24
C GLN A 201 11.11 -7.31 -13.65
N ALA A 202 12.09 -8.04 -13.12
CA ALA A 202 11.88 -9.33 -12.44
C ALA A 202 11.03 -9.18 -11.17
N PHE A 203 11.21 -8.08 -10.42
CA PHE A 203 10.39 -7.76 -9.25
C PHE A 203 8.93 -7.54 -9.65
N ILE A 204 8.67 -6.70 -10.67
CA ILE A 204 7.31 -6.42 -11.14
C ILE A 204 6.66 -7.73 -11.64
N TYR A 205 7.38 -8.50 -12.45
CA TYR A 205 6.92 -9.80 -12.94
C TYR A 205 6.62 -10.79 -11.80
N GLY A 206 7.51 -10.88 -10.83
CA GLY A 206 7.53 -11.87 -9.76
C GLY A 206 6.74 -11.50 -8.51
N PHE A 207 6.29 -10.24 -8.38
CA PHE A 207 5.63 -9.76 -7.17
C PHE A 207 4.42 -10.62 -6.77
N PRO A 208 3.49 -10.99 -7.68
CA PRO A 208 2.37 -11.85 -7.30
C PRO A 208 2.79 -13.22 -6.76
N TYR A 209 3.86 -13.81 -7.29
CA TYR A 209 4.38 -15.09 -6.80
C TYR A 209 4.88 -14.98 -5.35
N VAL A 210 5.68 -13.95 -5.05
CA VAL A 210 6.20 -13.73 -3.69
C VAL A 210 5.08 -13.37 -2.73
N TYR A 211 4.16 -12.49 -3.16
CA TYR A 211 3.03 -12.05 -2.35
C TYR A 211 2.07 -13.20 -2.04
N ASN A 212 1.72 -14.03 -3.02
CA ASN A 212 0.85 -15.18 -2.82
C ASN A 212 1.52 -16.31 -2.05
N ALA A 213 2.85 -16.48 -2.13
CA ALA A 213 3.57 -17.37 -1.22
C ALA A 213 3.45 -16.94 0.24
N LEU A 214 3.57 -15.63 0.51
CA LEU A 214 3.40 -15.04 1.83
C LEU A 214 1.97 -15.22 2.34
N THR A 215 0.98 -14.86 1.53
CA THR A 215 -0.44 -14.99 1.90
C THR A 215 -0.83 -16.45 2.12
N ARG A 216 -0.37 -17.37 1.26
CA ARG A 216 -0.56 -18.82 1.42
C ARG A 216 0.00 -19.29 2.76
N TYR A 217 1.28 -19.06 3.02
CA TYR A 217 1.91 -19.48 4.27
C TYR A 217 1.26 -18.82 5.51
N LYS A 218 0.89 -17.52 5.45
CA LYS A 218 0.17 -16.85 6.55
C LYS A 218 -1.13 -17.59 6.85
N TRP A 219 -1.96 -17.84 5.84
CA TRP A 219 -3.29 -18.42 6.00
C TRP A 219 -3.31 -19.92 6.23
N THR A 220 -2.22 -20.64 5.93
CA THR A 220 -2.12 -22.08 6.16
C THR A 220 -1.24 -22.46 7.36
N ASN A 221 -0.36 -21.60 7.86
CA ASN A 221 0.63 -22.00 8.88
C ASN A 221 0.70 -21.08 10.10
N ILE A 222 0.22 -19.84 10.03
CA ILE A 222 0.29 -18.90 11.15
C ILE A 222 -1.08 -18.83 11.83
N PRO A 223 -1.23 -19.28 13.09
CA PRO A 223 -2.48 -19.13 13.83
C PRO A 223 -2.91 -17.65 13.91
N GLN A 224 -4.18 -17.38 13.66
CA GLN A 224 -4.83 -16.06 13.70
C GLN A 224 -6.22 -16.21 14.34
N ASP A 225 -6.93 -15.11 14.56
CA ASP A 225 -8.35 -15.16 14.94
C ASP A 225 -9.16 -15.73 13.75
N PRO A 226 -9.62 -16.99 13.83
CA PRO A 226 -10.27 -17.65 12.71
C PRO A 226 -11.67 -17.10 12.46
N LYS A 227 -12.21 -16.22 13.30
CA LYS A 227 -13.50 -15.58 13.00
C LYS A 227 -13.42 -14.65 11.81
N ARG A 228 -12.24 -14.07 11.56
CA ARG A 228 -12.06 -12.93 10.64
C ARG A 228 -10.85 -13.05 9.74
N VAL A 229 -9.82 -13.78 10.16
CA VAL A 229 -8.60 -13.96 9.38
C VAL A 229 -8.51 -15.42 8.95
N PRO A 230 -8.20 -15.70 7.67
CA PRO A 230 -8.14 -17.06 7.19
C PRO A 230 -7.08 -17.88 7.91
N TYR A 231 -7.50 -19.05 8.38
CA TYR A 231 -6.62 -20.05 8.96
C TYR A 231 -7.16 -21.47 8.68
N ALA A 232 -6.74 -22.08 7.58
CA ALA A 232 -7.19 -23.42 7.18
C ALA A 232 -6.05 -24.25 6.53
N PRO A 233 -6.09 -25.58 6.65
CA PRO A 233 -5.24 -26.46 5.86
C PRO A 233 -5.49 -26.31 4.34
N VAL A 234 -4.53 -26.78 3.54
CA VAL A 234 -4.66 -26.86 2.08
C VAL A 234 -5.88 -27.71 1.71
N ASN A 235 -6.60 -27.33 0.66
CA ASN A 235 -7.82 -27.99 0.18
C ASN A 235 -8.96 -28.00 1.22
N HIS A 236 -8.96 -27.07 2.18
CA HIS A 236 -10.05 -26.89 3.13
C HIS A 236 -10.53 -25.45 3.11
N PHE A 237 -11.84 -25.25 3.23
CA PHE A 237 -12.39 -23.91 3.40
C PHE A 237 -12.14 -23.41 4.82
N TRP A 238 -11.67 -22.18 4.88
CA TRP A 238 -11.97 -21.28 5.97
C TRP A 238 -13.25 -20.50 5.65
N HIS A 239 -14.11 -20.29 6.63
CA HIS A 239 -15.30 -19.45 6.51
C HIS A 239 -15.20 -18.28 7.49
N ALA A 240 -15.52 -17.07 7.04
CA ALA A 240 -15.67 -15.94 7.93
C ALA A 240 -16.92 -16.14 8.79
N ASP A 241 -16.79 -16.00 10.11
CA ASP A 241 -17.91 -16.15 11.04
C ASP A 241 -18.78 -14.89 11.07
N GLU A 242 -18.19 -13.72 10.85
CA GLU A 242 -18.83 -12.42 11.01
C GLU A 242 -18.56 -11.53 9.79
N LEU A 243 -19.48 -10.58 9.52
CA LEU A 243 -19.20 -9.46 8.61
C LEU A 243 -18.08 -8.60 9.20
N MET A 244 -17.17 -8.13 8.35
CA MET A 244 -16.03 -7.31 8.79
C MET A 244 -16.53 -5.98 9.36
N ASP A 245 -16.07 -5.62 10.56
CA ASP A 245 -16.37 -4.35 11.22
C ASP A 245 -15.08 -3.54 11.46
N ALA A 246 -15.18 -2.43 12.18
CA ALA A 246 -14.04 -1.59 12.50
C ALA A 246 -13.05 -2.18 13.53
N THR A 247 -13.28 -3.39 14.03
CA THR A 247 -12.32 -4.10 14.88
C THR A 247 -11.36 -4.96 14.07
N TYR A 248 -11.68 -5.25 12.80
CA TYR A 248 -10.70 -5.76 11.84
C TYR A 248 -9.72 -4.65 11.44
N ARG A 249 -8.41 -4.94 11.50
CA ARG A 249 -7.33 -3.95 11.30
C ARG A 249 -6.22 -4.37 10.35
N ASP A 250 -6.39 -5.49 9.63
CA ASP A 250 -5.39 -6.01 8.68
C ASP A 250 -5.37 -5.25 7.34
N GLY A 251 -6.20 -4.21 7.17
CA GLY A 251 -6.27 -3.39 5.94
C GLY A 251 -6.94 -4.10 4.76
N GLY A 252 -6.71 -3.60 3.55
CA GLY A 252 -7.23 -4.22 2.32
C GLY A 252 -8.69 -3.90 1.98
N CYS A 253 -9.30 -2.93 2.65
CA CYS A 253 -10.66 -2.46 2.37
C CYS A 253 -11.71 -3.59 2.31
N PRO A 254 -11.85 -4.42 3.37
CA PRO A 254 -12.79 -5.54 3.36
C PRO A 254 -14.22 -5.07 3.09
N ASN A 255 -15.00 -5.88 2.38
CA ASN A 255 -16.42 -5.60 2.18
C ASN A 255 -17.21 -5.88 3.48
N ASN A 256 -18.38 -5.24 3.62
CA ASN A 256 -19.35 -5.48 4.68
C ASN A 256 -20.66 -6.07 4.11
N ASP A 257 -20.60 -6.73 2.95
CA ASP A 257 -21.78 -7.20 2.22
C ASP A 257 -21.94 -8.73 2.24
N THR A 258 -20.82 -9.45 2.34
CA THR A 258 -20.74 -10.90 2.12
C THR A 258 -19.88 -11.56 3.19
N LEU A 259 -20.20 -12.82 3.53
CA LEU A 259 -19.26 -13.67 4.25
C LEU A 259 -18.33 -14.38 3.27
N TYR A 260 -17.04 -14.39 3.63
CA TYR A 260 -16.00 -15.02 2.84
C TYR A 260 -15.94 -16.54 3.08
N SER A 261 -15.56 -17.28 2.05
CA SER A 261 -15.17 -18.70 2.13
C SER A 261 -13.93 -18.91 1.29
N LEU A 262 -12.76 -18.99 1.94
CA LEU A 262 -11.46 -18.95 1.28
C LEU A 262 -10.73 -20.28 1.41
N ALA A 263 -10.01 -20.67 0.37
CA ALA A 263 -9.17 -21.86 0.39
C ALA A 263 -7.99 -21.73 -0.57
N TRP A 264 -6.79 -22.06 -0.08
CA TRP A 264 -5.66 -22.39 -0.95
C TRP A 264 -5.81 -23.83 -1.40
N VAL A 265 -5.76 -24.04 -2.72
CA VAL A 265 -5.99 -25.35 -3.34
C VAL A 265 -4.76 -25.77 -4.14
N ASP A 266 -4.31 -27.00 -3.90
CA ASP A 266 -3.22 -27.65 -4.63
C ASP A 266 -3.80 -28.54 -5.72
N LEU A 267 -3.54 -28.15 -6.97
CA LEU A 267 -3.93 -28.85 -8.19
C LEU A 267 -2.73 -29.51 -8.89
N SER A 268 -1.55 -29.57 -8.25
CA SER A 268 -0.31 -30.10 -8.84
C SER A 268 -0.39 -31.60 -9.17
N LYS A 269 -1.20 -32.36 -8.44
CA LYS A 269 -1.30 -33.83 -8.57
C LYS A 269 -2.59 -34.28 -9.22
N GLU A 270 -3.70 -33.65 -8.88
CA GLU A 270 -5.03 -34.07 -9.30
C GLU A 270 -6.05 -32.92 -9.18
N PRO A 271 -7.20 -33.01 -9.87
CA PRO A 271 -8.29 -32.06 -9.70
C PRO A 271 -8.85 -32.07 -8.28
N VAL A 272 -9.34 -30.91 -7.84
CA VAL A 272 -10.12 -30.77 -6.60
C VAL A 272 -11.54 -30.38 -6.97
N ILE A 273 -12.52 -31.12 -6.44
CA ILE A 273 -13.93 -30.94 -6.73
C ILE A 273 -14.53 -29.99 -5.70
N LEU A 274 -15.02 -28.85 -6.18
CA LEU A 274 -15.83 -27.89 -5.44
C LEU A 274 -17.30 -28.34 -5.47
N THR A 275 -17.85 -28.72 -4.32
CA THR A 275 -19.28 -29.00 -4.18
C THR A 275 -19.99 -27.77 -3.62
N VAL A 276 -21.03 -27.34 -4.33
CA VAL A 276 -21.89 -26.21 -3.96
C VAL A 276 -23.31 -26.72 -3.72
N PRO A 277 -23.96 -26.41 -2.59
CA PRO A 277 -25.35 -26.76 -2.32
C PRO A 277 -26.31 -25.93 -3.18
N GLU A 278 -27.61 -26.21 -3.06
CA GLU A 278 -28.62 -25.29 -3.55
C GLU A 278 -28.58 -23.99 -2.75
N ILE A 279 -28.45 -22.86 -3.44
CA ILE A 279 -28.44 -21.53 -2.86
C ILE A 279 -29.69 -20.80 -3.37
N PRO A 280 -30.45 -20.10 -2.50
CA PRO A 280 -31.63 -19.34 -2.92
C PRO A 280 -31.33 -18.41 -4.10
N ALA A 281 -32.24 -18.36 -5.08
CA ALA A 281 -32.03 -17.65 -6.35
C ALA A 281 -31.85 -16.13 -6.19
N ASP A 282 -32.35 -15.57 -5.10
CA ASP A 282 -32.25 -14.16 -4.71
C ASP A 282 -31.02 -13.84 -3.86
N ARG A 283 -30.22 -14.85 -3.48
CA ARG A 283 -28.99 -14.65 -2.70
C ARG A 283 -27.78 -14.65 -3.63
N TYR A 284 -27.07 -13.53 -3.68
CA TYR A 284 -25.80 -13.47 -4.41
C TYR A 284 -24.74 -14.39 -3.82
N TRP A 285 -24.05 -15.11 -4.70
CA TRP A 285 -22.90 -15.92 -4.34
C TRP A 285 -21.95 -16.10 -5.52
N THR A 286 -20.66 -16.21 -5.21
CA THR A 286 -19.62 -16.44 -6.20
C THR A 286 -18.39 -17.09 -5.56
N PHE A 287 -17.70 -17.93 -6.32
CA PHE A 287 -16.35 -18.41 -6.07
C PHE A 287 -15.47 -17.89 -7.21
N GLU A 288 -14.73 -16.83 -6.91
CA GLU A 288 -13.67 -16.30 -7.76
C GLU A 288 -12.47 -17.26 -7.71
N LEU A 289 -12.01 -17.72 -8.87
CA LEU A 289 -10.91 -18.68 -8.99
C LEU A 289 -9.68 -17.97 -9.54
N MET A 290 -8.73 -17.74 -8.64
CA MET A 290 -7.52 -16.96 -8.87
C MET A 290 -6.32 -17.90 -9.03
N SER A 291 -5.56 -17.74 -10.11
CA SER A 291 -4.27 -18.41 -10.29
C SER A 291 -3.21 -17.85 -9.32
N PHE A 292 -2.06 -18.52 -9.22
CA PHE A 292 -0.98 -18.09 -8.32
C PHE A 292 -0.37 -16.73 -8.70
N THR A 293 -0.64 -16.23 -9.92
CA THR A 293 -0.19 -14.91 -10.38
C THR A 293 -1.17 -13.78 -10.07
N SER A 294 -2.17 -14.05 -9.22
CA SER A 294 -3.29 -13.17 -8.91
C SER A 294 -4.33 -13.00 -10.03
N ASP A 295 -4.09 -13.47 -11.26
CA ASP A 295 -5.08 -13.42 -12.37
C ASP A 295 -6.23 -14.39 -12.12
N ASN A 296 -7.47 -13.93 -12.35
CA ASN A 296 -8.65 -14.78 -12.40
C ASN A 296 -8.62 -15.64 -13.66
N PHE A 297 -8.86 -16.93 -13.52
CA PHE A 297 -9.01 -17.82 -14.67
C PHE A 297 -10.46 -18.23 -14.88
N ALA A 298 -11.25 -18.40 -13.82
CA ALA A 298 -12.64 -18.84 -13.91
C ALA A 298 -13.48 -18.38 -12.71
N TYR A 299 -14.79 -18.64 -12.78
CA TYR A 299 -15.75 -18.42 -11.70
C TYR A 299 -16.68 -19.63 -11.60
N VAL A 300 -17.15 -19.92 -10.39
CA VAL A 300 -18.34 -20.75 -10.12
C VAL A 300 -19.29 -19.89 -9.31
N GLY A 301 -20.46 -19.54 -9.85
CA GLY A 301 -21.30 -18.53 -9.21
C GLY A 301 -22.57 -18.20 -9.97
N GLN A 302 -23.39 -17.36 -9.35
CA GLN A 302 -24.69 -16.95 -9.89
C GLN A 302 -24.56 -16.34 -11.30
N ARG A 303 -23.60 -15.42 -11.51
CA ARG A 303 -23.42 -14.74 -12.80
C ARG A 303 -23.16 -15.69 -13.97
N VAL A 304 -22.35 -16.74 -13.73
CA VAL A 304 -22.02 -17.73 -14.77
C VAL A 304 -23.07 -18.83 -14.90
N GLY A 305 -24.20 -18.71 -14.19
CA GLY A 305 -25.31 -19.66 -14.25
C GLY A 305 -25.04 -20.99 -13.55
N SER A 306 -24.06 -21.03 -12.64
CA SER A 306 -23.81 -22.22 -11.82
C SER A 306 -25.02 -22.54 -10.94
N ARG A 307 -25.27 -23.83 -10.73
CA ARG A 307 -26.31 -24.36 -9.83
C ARG A 307 -25.68 -25.21 -8.72
N ALA A 308 -26.50 -25.79 -7.84
CA ALA A 308 -26.04 -26.87 -6.99
C ALA A 308 -25.35 -27.96 -7.83
N GLY A 309 -24.19 -28.44 -7.36
CA GLY A 309 -23.45 -29.44 -8.11
C GLY A 309 -21.97 -29.50 -7.74
N ASN A 310 -21.25 -30.29 -8.54
CA ASN A 310 -19.85 -30.62 -8.33
C ASN A 310 -19.01 -30.09 -9.49
N TYR A 311 -18.01 -29.29 -9.18
CA TYR A 311 -17.21 -28.55 -10.14
C TYR A 311 -15.73 -28.92 -10.00
N ALA A 312 -15.15 -29.58 -11.00
CA ALA A 312 -13.74 -29.94 -10.99
C ALA A 312 -12.87 -28.72 -11.31
N LEU A 313 -12.03 -28.34 -10.35
CA LEU A 313 -10.93 -27.40 -10.50
C LEU A 313 -9.72 -28.19 -10.99
N ILE A 314 -9.25 -27.88 -12.19
CA ILE A 314 -8.23 -28.67 -12.88
C ILE A 314 -6.93 -27.86 -13.00
N GLY A 315 -5.84 -28.45 -12.53
CA GLY A 315 -4.49 -27.87 -12.64
C GLY A 315 -3.85 -28.08 -14.01
N PRO A 316 -2.68 -27.47 -14.25
CA PRO A 316 -1.94 -27.64 -15.50
C PRO A 316 -1.49 -29.10 -15.67
N GLY A 317 -1.62 -29.63 -16.88
CA GLY A 317 -1.08 -30.94 -17.27
C GLY A 317 -1.88 -32.16 -16.79
N TRP A 318 -3.01 -31.99 -16.10
CA TRP A 318 -3.86 -33.13 -15.76
C TRP A 318 -4.60 -33.66 -16.99
N HIS A 319 -4.54 -34.99 -17.16
CA HIS A 319 -5.28 -35.73 -18.17
C HIS A 319 -5.95 -36.93 -17.51
N GLY A 320 -7.26 -37.05 -17.68
CA GLY A 320 -8.05 -38.14 -17.11
C GLY A 320 -9.53 -37.97 -17.39
N ASN A 321 -10.33 -38.91 -16.90
CA ASN A 321 -11.78 -38.83 -16.95
C ASN A 321 -12.31 -38.28 -15.62
N LEU A 322 -13.29 -37.38 -15.70
CA LEU A 322 -14.07 -36.96 -14.54
C LEU A 322 -15.26 -37.92 -14.32
N PRO A 323 -15.73 -38.07 -13.07
CA PRO A 323 -17.00 -38.72 -12.78
C PRO A 323 -18.17 -38.06 -13.53
N GLU A 324 -19.22 -38.82 -13.87
CA GLU A 324 -20.36 -38.34 -14.67
C GLU A 324 -21.10 -37.16 -14.02
N ASP A 325 -21.09 -37.07 -12.68
CA ASP A 325 -21.76 -36.04 -11.90
C ASP A 325 -20.89 -34.80 -11.61
N VAL A 326 -19.70 -34.72 -12.23
CA VAL A 326 -18.71 -33.65 -12.01
C VAL A 326 -18.51 -32.85 -13.29
N THR A 327 -18.79 -31.54 -13.23
CA THR A 327 -18.60 -30.61 -14.34
C THR A 327 -17.20 -30.00 -14.29
N ALA A 328 -16.46 -30.04 -15.39
CA ALA A 328 -15.18 -29.35 -15.49
C ALA A 328 -15.37 -27.82 -15.46
N VAL A 329 -14.63 -27.11 -14.61
CA VAL A 329 -14.55 -25.65 -14.69
C VAL A 329 -13.59 -25.27 -15.80
N THR A 330 -14.03 -24.37 -16.70
CA THR A 330 -13.24 -23.95 -17.86
C THR A 330 -13.02 -22.44 -17.89
N PRO A 331 -11.81 -21.96 -18.26
CA PRO A 331 -10.62 -22.76 -18.56
C PRO A 331 -10.03 -23.44 -17.30
N SER A 332 -9.17 -24.44 -17.50
CA SER A 332 -8.35 -24.99 -16.42
C SER A 332 -7.40 -23.93 -15.85
N SER A 333 -6.95 -24.15 -14.61
CA SER A 333 -5.97 -23.26 -13.97
C SER A 333 -4.65 -23.26 -14.75
N PRO A 334 -4.05 -22.08 -15.01
CA PRO A 334 -2.72 -22.00 -15.59
C PRO A 334 -1.61 -22.34 -14.59
N THR A 335 -1.90 -22.41 -13.29
CA THR A 335 -0.94 -22.67 -12.21
C THR A 335 -1.35 -23.85 -11.34
N SER A 336 -0.37 -24.52 -10.73
CA SER A 336 -0.60 -25.65 -9.82
C SER A 336 -1.37 -25.24 -8.57
N TRP A 337 -1.10 -24.04 -8.06
CA TRP A 337 -1.80 -23.50 -6.90
C TRP A 337 -2.79 -22.43 -7.31
N ILE A 338 -3.95 -22.44 -6.65
CA ILE A 338 -4.98 -21.44 -6.80
C ILE A 338 -5.50 -20.97 -5.45
N LEU A 339 -6.06 -19.78 -5.42
CA LEU A 339 -6.88 -19.28 -4.32
C LEU A 339 -8.34 -19.26 -4.77
N ILE A 340 -9.21 -19.84 -3.96
CA ILE A 340 -10.65 -19.64 -4.08
C ILE A 340 -11.04 -18.47 -3.18
N LEU A 341 -11.67 -17.45 -3.75
CA LEU A 341 -12.32 -16.38 -3.00
C LEU A 341 -13.85 -16.50 -3.11
N GLY A 342 -14.42 -17.32 -2.24
CA GLY A 342 -15.87 -17.46 -2.07
C GLY A 342 -16.47 -16.25 -1.35
N ARG A 343 -17.60 -15.75 -1.86
CA ARG A 343 -18.40 -14.69 -1.26
C ARG A 343 -19.86 -15.11 -1.29
N THR A 344 -20.54 -15.09 -0.15
CA THR A 344 -21.98 -15.34 -0.05
C THR A 344 -22.63 -14.12 0.61
N LEU A 345 -23.63 -13.54 -0.06
CA LEU A 345 -24.35 -12.37 0.43
C LEU A 345 -24.94 -12.63 1.82
N ALA A 346 -24.75 -11.67 2.73
CA ALA A 346 -25.43 -11.61 4.01
C ALA A 346 -26.31 -10.36 4.05
N ASP A 347 -27.59 -10.54 4.36
CA ASP A 347 -28.54 -9.44 4.52
C ASP A 347 -28.59 -8.93 5.96
N GLY A 348 -27.46 -8.38 6.40
CA GLY A 348 -27.25 -7.95 7.77
C GLY A 348 -26.91 -9.09 8.74
N ILE A 349 -26.81 -8.74 10.02
CA ILE A 349 -26.32 -9.65 11.07
C ILE A 349 -27.33 -10.77 11.37
N ASP A 350 -28.63 -10.50 11.25
CA ASP A 350 -29.68 -11.48 11.55
C ASP A 350 -29.74 -12.63 10.52
N ASP A 351 -29.17 -12.43 9.33
CA ASP A 351 -29.12 -13.40 8.23
C ASP A 351 -27.87 -14.31 8.29
N LEU A 352 -26.89 -14.01 9.17
CA LEU A 352 -25.66 -14.80 9.29
C LEU A 352 -25.91 -16.31 9.52
N PRO A 353 -26.87 -16.75 10.37
CA PRO A 353 -27.14 -18.17 10.54
C PRO A 353 -27.54 -18.89 9.24
N ALA A 354 -28.25 -18.21 8.32
CA ALA A 354 -28.62 -18.78 7.03
C ALA A 354 -27.39 -18.93 6.12
N VAL A 355 -26.48 -17.95 6.14
CA VAL A 355 -25.23 -18.02 5.39
C VAL A 355 -24.30 -19.09 5.95
N HIS A 356 -24.19 -19.22 7.27
CA HIS A 356 -23.40 -20.28 7.91
C HIS A 356 -23.92 -21.67 7.55
N ALA A 357 -25.23 -21.85 7.45
CA ALA A 357 -25.83 -23.11 7.01
C ALA A 357 -25.45 -23.49 5.56
N LEU A 358 -25.29 -22.50 4.66
CA LEU A 358 -24.80 -22.71 3.30
C LEU A 358 -23.29 -23.03 3.30
N GLN A 359 -22.51 -22.22 4.01
CA GLN A 359 -21.05 -22.40 4.12
C GLN A 359 -20.68 -23.78 4.67
N ALA A 360 -21.41 -24.26 5.68
CA ALA A 360 -21.25 -25.58 6.26
C ALA A 360 -21.48 -26.73 5.26
N GLN A 361 -22.00 -26.45 4.05
CA GLN A 361 -22.20 -27.42 2.97
C GLN A 361 -21.19 -27.28 1.82
N TYR A 362 -20.40 -26.20 1.77
CA TYR A 362 -19.32 -26.08 0.80
C TYR A 362 -18.24 -27.13 1.06
N ARG A 363 -17.80 -27.85 0.02
CA ARG A 363 -16.75 -28.88 0.15
C ARG A 363 -15.72 -28.75 -0.94
N LEU A 364 -14.48 -29.09 -0.59
CA LEU A 364 -13.39 -29.34 -1.52
C LEU A 364 -12.99 -30.80 -1.34
N THR A 365 -13.02 -31.58 -2.41
CA THR A 365 -12.67 -33.01 -2.37
C THR A 365 -11.68 -33.31 -3.50
N PRO A 366 -10.41 -33.63 -3.19
CA PRO A 366 -9.48 -34.14 -4.20
C PRO A 366 -10.07 -35.35 -4.92
N LEU A 367 -9.84 -35.46 -6.23
CA LEU A 367 -10.47 -36.47 -7.09
C LEU A 367 -10.27 -37.91 -6.56
N SER A 368 -9.11 -38.24 -6.01
CA SER A 368 -8.77 -39.53 -5.42
C SER A 368 -9.62 -39.89 -4.19
N PHE A 369 -10.27 -38.91 -3.57
CA PHE A 369 -11.21 -39.06 -2.46
C PHE A 369 -12.67 -39.01 -2.91
N TRP A 370 -12.95 -38.74 -4.19
CA TRP A 370 -14.31 -38.69 -4.70
C TRP A 370 -15.03 -40.03 -4.54
N GLY A 371 -16.30 -39.99 -4.12
CA GLY A 371 -17.11 -41.18 -3.84
C GLY A 371 -16.70 -41.96 -2.58
N LYS A 372 -15.83 -41.40 -1.72
CA LYS A 372 -15.37 -42.02 -0.46
C LYS A 372 -15.79 -41.18 0.75
N PRO A 373 -17.07 -41.15 1.14
CA PRO A 373 -17.58 -40.25 2.18
C PRO A 373 -16.96 -40.46 3.57
N GLU A 374 -16.47 -41.67 3.86
CA GLU A 374 -15.81 -41.99 5.13
C GLU A 374 -14.31 -41.61 5.15
N ALA A 375 -13.75 -41.23 4.01
CA ALA A 375 -12.34 -40.88 3.93
C ALA A 375 -12.11 -39.49 4.50
N LYS A 376 -11.24 -39.39 5.51
CA LYS A 376 -10.81 -38.11 6.07
C LYS A 376 -9.78 -37.48 5.13
N LEU A 377 -10.04 -36.23 4.74
CA LEU A 377 -9.08 -35.45 3.97
C LEU A 377 -7.85 -35.14 4.83
N PRO A 378 -6.63 -35.19 4.27
CA PRO A 378 -5.44 -34.77 4.99
C PRO A 378 -5.48 -33.26 5.31
N GLU A 379 -5.25 -32.89 6.57
CA GLU A 379 -5.09 -31.50 6.99
C GLU A 379 -3.67 -30.99 6.73
N SER A 380 -3.23 -31.07 5.46
CA SER A 380 -1.87 -30.65 5.08
C SER A 380 -1.68 -29.14 5.28
N ARG A 381 -0.53 -28.78 5.85
CA ARG A 381 0.00 -27.41 5.92
C ARG A 381 1.40 -27.34 5.30
N ASP A 382 1.72 -28.32 4.47
CA ASP A 382 2.99 -28.42 3.76
C ASP A 382 2.95 -27.48 2.55
N VAL A 383 3.38 -26.24 2.79
CA VAL A 383 3.57 -25.21 1.78
C VAL A 383 4.93 -24.58 1.98
N TYR A 384 5.52 -24.06 0.90
CA TYR A 384 6.80 -23.37 0.98
C TYR A 384 6.78 -22.23 2.01
N LYS A 385 7.76 -22.21 2.92
CA LYS A 385 7.95 -21.12 3.87
C LYS A 385 8.69 -19.96 3.18
N PRO A 386 8.01 -18.85 2.88
CA PRO A 386 8.64 -17.73 2.19
C PRO A 386 9.69 -17.08 3.07
N VAL A 387 10.82 -16.74 2.46
CA VAL A 387 11.86 -15.92 3.09
C VAL A 387 11.57 -14.49 2.68
N VAL A 388 10.75 -13.81 3.47
CA VAL A 388 10.46 -12.39 3.25
C VAL A 388 11.04 -11.59 4.39
N ALA A 389 12.01 -10.76 4.05
CA ALA A 389 12.50 -9.71 4.93
C ALA A 389 11.57 -8.49 4.76
N PRO A 390 10.86 -8.02 5.80
CA PRO A 390 10.77 -6.57 5.98
C PRO A 390 12.20 -6.02 5.94
N ALA A 391 12.43 -4.85 5.33
CA ALA A 391 13.76 -4.25 5.29
C ALA A 391 14.45 -4.34 6.67
N GLY A 392 15.61 -5.04 6.75
CA GLY A 392 16.39 -5.19 7.99
C GLY A 392 16.49 -6.58 8.63
N THR A 393 16.20 -7.69 7.95
CA THR A 393 16.46 -9.05 8.46
C THR A 393 17.76 -9.68 7.95
N GLU A 394 18.12 -10.84 8.51
CA GLU A 394 19.38 -11.58 8.30
C GLU A 394 19.64 -12.05 6.86
N ASP A 395 18.60 -12.14 6.00
CA ASP A 395 18.72 -12.62 4.61
C ASP A 395 18.25 -11.56 3.58
N PRO A 396 19.17 -10.72 3.09
CA PRO A 396 18.84 -9.60 2.19
C PRO A 396 18.42 -10.04 0.77
N LEU A 397 18.54 -11.33 0.43
CA LEU A 397 18.12 -11.89 -0.86
C LEU A 397 16.90 -12.83 -0.75
N GLY A 398 16.34 -13.01 0.45
CA GLY A 398 15.21 -13.89 0.71
C GLY A 398 14.04 -13.79 -0.28
N PRO A 399 13.54 -12.58 -0.62
CA PRO A 399 12.44 -12.45 -1.57
C PRO A 399 12.74 -13.03 -2.96
N TRP A 400 14.00 -12.99 -3.40
CA TRP A 400 14.45 -13.57 -4.66
C TRP A 400 14.51 -15.10 -4.60
N LYS A 401 14.94 -15.67 -3.47
CA LYS A 401 14.88 -17.13 -3.22
C LYS A 401 13.43 -17.62 -3.24
N THR A 402 12.53 -16.86 -2.61
CA THR A 402 11.09 -17.14 -2.63
C THR A 402 10.56 -17.09 -4.05
N LEU A 403 10.91 -16.06 -4.83
CA LEU A 403 10.51 -15.95 -6.23
C LEU A 403 10.95 -17.18 -7.05
N ASN A 404 12.22 -17.59 -6.96
CA ASN A 404 12.73 -18.75 -7.68
C ASN A 404 11.97 -20.03 -7.33
N ALA A 405 11.73 -20.28 -6.03
CA ALA A 405 10.95 -21.43 -5.59
C ALA A 405 9.51 -21.41 -6.13
N MET A 406 8.86 -20.24 -6.15
CA MET A 406 7.49 -20.12 -6.65
C MET A 406 7.38 -20.24 -8.17
N LEU A 407 8.40 -19.81 -8.92
CA LEU A 407 8.48 -20.05 -10.35
C LEU A 407 8.67 -21.54 -10.68
N ALA A 408 9.34 -22.29 -9.81
CA ALA A 408 9.47 -23.74 -9.94
C ALA A 408 8.15 -24.47 -9.65
N GLU A 409 7.48 -24.07 -8.56
CA GLU A 409 6.22 -24.69 -8.11
C GLU A 409 5.02 -24.35 -9.03
N ASN A 410 5.03 -23.15 -9.60
CA ASN A 410 4.01 -22.65 -10.52
C ASN A 410 4.68 -22.19 -11.83
N PRO A 411 4.97 -23.12 -12.76
CA PRO A 411 5.69 -22.81 -13.98
C PRO A 411 5.05 -21.64 -14.77
N PRO A 412 5.84 -20.64 -15.18
CA PRO A 412 5.37 -19.55 -16.01
C PRO A 412 4.75 -19.99 -17.34
N ALA A 413 3.98 -19.09 -17.94
CA ALA A 413 3.47 -19.28 -19.29
C ALA A 413 4.63 -19.38 -20.31
N ALA A 414 4.51 -20.29 -21.27
CA ALA A 414 5.58 -20.58 -22.23
C ALA A 414 6.02 -19.36 -23.05
N HIS A 415 5.12 -18.42 -23.33
CA HIS A 415 5.45 -17.19 -24.07
C HIS A 415 6.30 -16.19 -23.27
N HIS A 416 6.51 -16.41 -21.97
CA HIS A 416 7.44 -15.62 -21.14
C HIS A 416 8.90 -16.11 -21.21
N GLU A 417 9.22 -17.12 -22.03
CA GLU A 417 10.56 -17.72 -22.13
C GLU A 417 11.69 -16.68 -22.30
N VAL A 418 11.48 -15.65 -23.13
CA VAL A 418 12.48 -14.60 -23.36
C VAL A 418 12.74 -13.77 -22.11
N LEU A 419 11.70 -13.43 -21.35
CA LEU A 419 11.83 -12.69 -20.08
C LEU A 419 12.61 -13.51 -19.06
N LEU A 420 12.25 -14.79 -18.92
CA LEU A 420 12.92 -15.70 -17.98
C LEU A 420 14.39 -15.93 -18.35
N LYS A 421 14.73 -16.00 -19.65
CA LYS A 421 16.14 -16.06 -20.08
C LYS A 421 16.93 -14.81 -19.70
N GLN A 422 16.31 -13.63 -19.75
CA GLN A 422 16.96 -12.40 -19.29
C GLN A 422 17.13 -12.40 -17.77
N PHE A 423 16.10 -12.77 -17.02
CA PHE A 423 16.14 -12.85 -15.55
C PHE A 423 17.13 -13.90 -15.04
N ALA A 424 17.31 -15.01 -15.77
CA ALA A 424 18.29 -16.03 -15.44
C ALA A 424 19.73 -15.48 -15.40
N SER A 425 20.05 -14.44 -16.20
CA SER A 425 21.38 -13.81 -16.19
C SER A 425 21.75 -13.11 -14.88
N ILE A 426 20.76 -12.85 -14.03
CA ILE A 426 20.92 -12.26 -12.69
C ILE A 426 20.47 -13.23 -11.58
N GLY A 427 20.39 -14.53 -11.89
CA GLY A 427 20.07 -15.58 -10.91
C GLY A 427 18.60 -15.73 -10.55
N ILE A 428 17.69 -15.27 -11.40
CA ILE A 428 16.23 -15.37 -11.18
C ILE A 428 15.58 -16.36 -12.14
N GLY A 429 14.88 -17.37 -11.62
CA GLY A 429 14.22 -18.44 -12.38
C GLY A 429 13.98 -19.73 -11.56
N PRO A 430 13.20 -20.69 -12.09
CA PRO A 430 12.75 -21.90 -11.37
C PRO A 430 13.89 -22.81 -10.85
N ASP A 431 15.07 -22.76 -11.45
CA ASP A 431 16.24 -23.56 -11.04
C ASP A 431 17.47 -22.69 -10.72
N MET A 432 17.25 -21.40 -10.49
CA MET A 432 18.33 -20.44 -10.28
C MET A 432 18.63 -20.26 -8.79
N ASP A 433 19.90 -19.94 -8.51
CA ASP A 433 20.36 -19.59 -7.16
C ASP A 433 20.96 -18.18 -7.17
N VAL A 434 20.26 -17.25 -6.52
CA VAL A 434 20.67 -15.85 -6.42
C VAL A 434 21.94 -15.68 -5.58
N GLU A 435 22.26 -16.61 -4.69
CA GLU A 435 23.45 -16.53 -3.82
C GLU A 435 24.75 -16.76 -4.59
N GLN A 436 24.68 -17.52 -5.69
CA GLN A 436 25.81 -17.81 -6.57
C GLN A 436 26.15 -16.64 -7.50
N GLN A 437 25.35 -15.57 -7.49
CA GLN A 437 25.61 -14.39 -8.31
C GLN A 437 26.77 -13.55 -7.75
N PRO A 438 27.50 -12.83 -8.62
CA PRO A 438 28.51 -11.87 -8.19
C PRO A 438 27.96 -10.83 -7.21
N GLU A 439 28.79 -10.33 -6.29
CA GLU A 439 28.39 -9.32 -5.30
C GLU A 439 27.75 -8.08 -5.92
N VAL A 440 28.19 -7.66 -7.11
CA VAL A 440 27.61 -6.54 -7.85
C VAL A 440 26.14 -6.77 -8.22
N VAL A 441 25.77 -7.99 -8.62
CA VAL A 441 24.39 -8.37 -8.93
C VAL A 441 23.57 -8.47 -7.65
N LYS A 442 24.13 -9.07 -6.59
CA LYS A 442 23.44 -9.18 -5.29
C LYS A 442 23.11 -7.81 -4.68
N LYS A 443 24.03 -6.84 -4.78
CA LYS A 443 23.79 -5.44 -4.39
C LYS A 443 22.66 -4.79 -5.19
N ALA A 444 22.67 -4.97 -6.52
CA ALA A 444 21.61 -4.45 -7.38
C ALA A 444 20.23 -5.02 -7.01
N LEU A 445 20.14 -6.33 -6.77
CA LEU A 445 18.91 -7.00 -6.35
C LEU A 445 18.41 -6.53 -4.97
N GLN A 446 19.31 -6.26 -4.04
CA GLN A 446 18.94 -5.65 -2.74
C GLN A 446 18.40 -4.24 -2.92
N ARG A 447 19.02 -3.42 -3.78
CA ARG A 447 18.54 -2.07 -4.11
C ARG A 447 17.13 -2.09 -4.69
N VAL A 448 16.79 -3.07 -5.53
CA VAL A 448 15.44 -3.25 -6.07
C VAL A 448 14.42 -3.47 -4.96
N LEU A 449 14.73 -4.27 -3.93
CA LEU A 449 13.79 -4.54 -2.83
C LEU A 449 13.44 -3.26 -2.03
N GLY A 450 14.34 -2.28 -1.98
CA GLY A 450 14.08 -0.99 -1.34
C GLY A 450 13.09 -0.08 -2.09
N ILE A 451 12.89 -0.29 -3.40
CA ILE A 451 12.07 0.58 -4.25
C ILE A 451 10.88 -0.12 -4.91
N GLY A 452 10.88 -1.46 -4.99
CA GLY A 452 9.86 -2.23 -5.68
C GLY A 452 8.44 -2.02 -5.14
N ILE A 453 8.22 -2.21 -3.83
CA ILE A 453 6.90 -1.97 -3.21
C ILE A 453 6.48 -0.49 -3.31
N PRO A 454 7.35 0.50 -2.98
CA PRO A 454 7.03 1.91 -3.21
C PRO A 454 6.59 2.22 -4.64
N LEU A 455 7.26 1.65 -5.66
CA LEU A 455 6.90 1.82 -7.07
C LEU A 455 5.50 1.30 -7.36
N LEU A 456 5.18 0.07 -6.93
CA LEU A 456 3.85 -0.50 -7.14
C LEU A 456 2.76 0.31 -6.43
N ARG A 457 3.00 0.74 -5.18
CA ARG A 457 2.07 1.60 -4.44
C ARG A 457 1.83 2.94 -5.15
N GLN A 458 2.89 3.57 -5.64
CA GLN A 458 2.78 4.84 -6.35
C GLN A 458 2.00 4.68 -7.66
N GLN A 459 2.23 3.60 -8.41
CA GLN A 459 1.45 3.29 -9.62
C GLN A 459 -0.04 3.21 -9.26
N PHE A 460 -0.40 2.43 -8.24
CA PHE A 460 -1.81 2.20 -7.90
C PHE A 460 -2.46 3.50 -7.42
N MET A 461 -1.78 4.23 -6.53
CA MET A 461 -2.30 5.47 -5.96
C MET A 461 -2.44 6.60 -6.99
N SER A 462 -1.63 6.60 -8.05
CA SER A 462 -1.68 7.62 -9.11
C SER A 462 -3.04 7.73 -9.78
N GLY A 463 -3.80 6.62 -9.84
CA GLY A 463 -5.07 6.56 -10.55
C GLY A 463 -4.97 6.64 -12.07
N VAL A 464 -3.76 6.69 -12.65
CA VAL A 464 -3.54 6.76 -14.12
C VAL A 464 -4.15 5.57 -14.86
N TRP A 465 -4.34 4.45 -14.17
CA TRP A 465 -4.98 3.24 -14.70
C TRP A 465 -6.51 3.37 -14.83
N ALA A 466 -7.14 4.36 -14.20
CA ALA A 466 -8.59 4.50 -14.11
C ALA A 466 -9.13 5.62 -15.02
N LYS A 467 -10.38 5.47 -15.46
CA LYS A 467 -11.14 6.57 -16.05
C LYS A 467 -11.82 7.36 -14.93
N PHE A 468 -11.64 8.67 -14.91
CA PHE A 468 -12.27 9.54 -13.91
C PHE A 468 -13.61 10.07 -14.41
N VAL A 469 -14.66 9.87 -13.62
CA VAL A 469 -15.99 10.44 -13.86
C VAL A 469 -16.51 10.98 -12.53
N ASN A 470 -16.71 12.30 -12.43
CA ASN A 470 -17.25 12.94 -11.22
C ASN A 470 -16.49 12.59 -9.92
N GLY A 471 -15.15 12.49 -9.99
CA GLY A 471 -14.28 12.10 -8.87
C GLY A 471 -14.12 10.58 -8.68
N TRP A 472 -15.00 9.77 -9.29
CA TRP A 472 -14.94 8.31 -9.20
C TRP A 472 -13.93 7.72 -10.20
N ARG A 473 -13.10 6.80 -9.71
CA ARG A 473 -12.17 6.00 -10.49
C ARG A 473 -12.87 4.73 -11.00
N TYR A 474 -13.11 4.65 -12.30
CA TYR A 474 -13.62 3.46 -12.97
C TYR A 474 -12.47 2.52 -13.35
N PRO A 475 -12.56 1.23 -13.00
CA PRO A 475 -11.52 0.28 -13.35
C PRO A 475 -11.49 0.00 -14.86
N PRO A 476 -10.32 -0.37 -15.41
CA PRO A 476 -10.22 -0.87 -16.78
C PRO A 476 -11.03 -2.16 -16.94
N SER A 477 -11.52 -2.42 -18.15
CA SER A 477 -12.37 -3.57 -18.48
C SER A 477 -11.70 -4.94 -18.26
N ASN A 478 -10.37 -4.98 -18.20
CA ASN A 478 -9.58 -6.19 -17.96
C ASN A 478 -9.01 -6.30 -16.54
N MET A 479 -9.48 -5.47 -15.60
CA MET A 479 -9.24 -5.68 -14.16
C MET A 479 -9.57 -7.14 -13.80
N GLY A 480 -8.76 -7.78 -12.97
CA GLY A 480 -8.90 -9.20 -12.64
C GLY A 480 -8.24 -10.16 -13.64
N ARG A 481 -7.92 -9.71 -14.85
CA ARG A 481 -7.29 -10.53 -15.91
C ARG A 481 -6.24 -9.73 -16.70
N PHE A 482 -5.33 -9.10 -15.98
CA PHE A 482 -4.27 -8.30 -16.61
C PHE A 482 -3.31 -9.15 -17.47
N GLY A 483 -3.12 -10.43 -17.13
CA GLY A 483 -2.27 -11.34 -17.90
C GLY A 483 -0.84 -10.80 -18.03
N ASP A 484 -0.47 -10.36 -19.23
CA ASP A 484 0.86 -9.84 -19.54
C ASP A 484 1.05 -8.35 -19.22
N GLU A 485 0.02 -7.64 -18.72
CA GLU A 485 0.17 -6.29 -18.18
C GLU A 485 0.79 -6.32 -16.77
N LEU A 486 2.05 -6.77 -16.71
CA LEU A 486 2.75 -7.17 -15.47
C LEU A 486 2.73 -6.10 -14.38
N LEU A 487 2.89 -4.83 -14.74
CA LEU A 487 2.86 -3.73 -13.76
C LEU A 487 1.48 -3.57 -13.11
N LYS A 488 0.40 -3.63 -13.89
CA LYS A 488 -0.97 -3.53 -13.37
C LYS A 488 -1.35 -4.79 -12.60
N ARG A 489 -0.93 -5.96 -13.09
CA ARG A 489 -1.10 -7.23 -12.36
C ARG A 489 -0.44 -7.18 -10.98
N ALA A 490 0.78 -6.68 -10.90
CA ALA A 490 1.52 -6.57 -9.65
C ALA A 490 0.93 -5.51 -8.71
N ALA A 491 0.62 -4.31 -9.21
CA ALA A 491 0.22 -3.18 -8.39
C ALA A 491 -1.29 -3.13 -8.11
N ASP A 492 -2.11 -3.13 -9.16
CA ASP A 492 -3.56 -2.93 -9.05
C ASP A 492 -4.27 -4.20 -8.57
N GLN A 493 -3.84 -5.36 -9.06
CA GLN A 493 -4.50 -6.63 -8.76
C GLN A 493 -3.90 -7.35 -7.55
N SER A 494 -2.58 -7.54 -7.51
CA SER A 494 -1.93 -8.31 -6.44
C SER A 494 -1.71 -7.48 -5.16
N LEU A 495 -1.03 -6.34 -5.26
CA LEU A 495 -0.71 -5.51 -4.09
C LEU A 495 -1.94 -4.82 -3.49
N ALA A 496 -2.75 -4.16 -4.32
CA ALA A 496 -3.92 -3.44 -3.83
C ALA A 496 -5.12 -4.36 -3.55
N GLY A 497 -5.24 -5.47 -4.29
CA GLY A 497 -6.46 -6.28 -4.32
C GLY A 497 -6.34 -7.75 -3.90
N ILE A 498 -5.14 -8.33 -3.68
CA ILE A 498 -4.88 -9.80 -3.64
C ILE A 498 -5.38 -10.52 -4.91
N ALA A 499 -6.70 -10.50 -5.12
CA ALA A 499 -7.48 -10.87 -6.29
C ALA A 499 -8.56 -9.78 -6.53
N ALA A 500 -8.45 -9.04 -7.62
CA ALA A 500 -9.50 -8.11 -8.03
C ALA A 500 -10.53 -8.85 -8.89
N ASN A 501 -11.83 -8.62 -8.65
CA ASN A 501 -12.87 -9.22 -9.49
C ASN A 501 -12.82 -8.69 -10.93
N ASP A 502 -13.23 -9.55 -11.86
CA ASP A 502 -13.56 -9.13 -13.22
C ASP A 502 -14.70 -8.08 -13.15
N PRO A 503 -14.67 -7.00 -13.94
CA PRO A 503 -15.73 -5.98 -13.94
C PRO A 503 -17.13 -6.53 -14.21
N VAL A 504 -17.25 -7.63 -14.97
CA VAL A 504 -18.53 -8.31 -15.21
C VAL A 504 -19.09 -8.98 -13.95
N GLU A 505 -18.25 -9.34 -12.98
CA GLU A 505 -18.66 -9.88 -11.69
C GLU A 505 -18.93 -8.75 -10.70
N ALA A 506 -17.98 -7.83 -10.54
CA ALA A 506 -18.14 -6.68 -9.65
C ALA A 506 -17.28 -5.49 -10.09
N VAL A 507 -17.87 -4.29 -10.07
CA VAL A 507 -17.15 -3.03 -10.25
C VAL A 507 -17.02 -2.32 -8.91
N TYR A 508 -15.80 -1.89 -8.60
CA TYR A 508 -15.48 -1.06 -7.44
C TYR A 508 -15.06 0.32 -7.91
N LEU A 509 -15.91 1.32 -7.69
CA LEU A 509 -15.56 2.72 -7.93
C LEU A 509 -14.99 3.31 -6.65
N VAL A 510 -13.81 3.92 -6.75
CA VAL A 510 -13.14 4.57 -5.62
C VAL A 510 -13.23 6.09 -5.77
N ASN A 511 -13.60 6.80 -4.71
CA ASN A 511 -13.56 8.26 -4.66
C ASN A 511 -12.89 8.75 -3.38
N LEU A 512 -11.98 9.70 -3.53
CA LEU A 512 -11.21 10.32 -2.46
C LEU A 512 -11.47 11.83 -2.34
N THR A 513 -12.28 12.40 -3.24
CA THR A 513 -12.48 13.84 -3.36
C THR A 513 -13.94 14.23 -3.49
N ASP A 514 -14.26 15.46 -3.10
CA ASP A 514 -15.57 16.06 -3.34
C ASP A 514 -15.70 16.63 -4.77
N ASN A 515 -16.81 17.33 -5.02
CA ASN A 515 -17.16 17.95 -6.29
C ASN A 515 -16.26 19.14 -6.68
N PHE A 516 -15.41 19.63 -5.78
CA PHE A 516 -14.39 20.64 -6.03
C PHE A 516 -13.00 20.04 -6.22
N GLY A 517 -12.85 18.72 -6.05
CA GLY A 517 -11.56 18.03 -6.12
C GLY A 517 -10.78 18.07 -4.81
N GLU A 518 -11.39 18.51 -3.72
CA GLU A 518 -10.76 18.56 -2.39
C GLU A 518 -10.86 17.20 -1.69
N PRO A 519 -9.87 16.78 -0.88
CA PRO A 519 -9.92 15.52 -0.15
C PRO A 519 -11.14 15.39 0.76
N LEU A 520 -11.73 14.19 0.80
CA LEU A 520 -12.83 13.87 1.72
C LEU A 520 -12.29 13.77 3.16
N THR A 521 -12.86 14.59 4.05
CA THR A 521 -12.45 14.70 5.46
C THR A 521 -13.62 14.69 6.42
N GLY A 522 -13.41 14.28 7.67
CA GLY A 522 -14.42 14.31 8.72
C GLY A 522 -14.91 15.68 9.18
N ALA A 523 -14.27 16.76 8.70
CA ALA A 523 -14.57 18.14 9.08
C ALA A 523 -15.80 18.72 8.36
N HIS A 524 -16.26 18.07 7.30
CA HIS A 524 -17.34 18.57 6.44
C HIS A 524 -18.46 17.56 6.28
N ARG A 525 -19.56 18.05 5.73
CA ARG A 525 -20.75 17.29 5.38
C ARG A 525 -20.80 17.06 3.87
N TYR A 526 -21.07 15.82 3.48
CA TYR A 526 -21.15 15.45 2.09
C TYR A 526 -22.42 14.67 1.77
N GLU A 527 -22.88 14.82 0.54
CA GLU A 527 -24.06 14.15 0.01
C GLU A 527 -23.76 13.53 -1.36
N ILE A 528 -24.38 12.37 -1.63
CA ILE A 528 -24.55 11.85 -2.99
C ILE A 528 -26.03 11.66 -3.24
N THR A 529 -26.52 12.12 -4.40
CA THR A 529 -27.92 11.97 -4.78
C THR A 529 -28.03 11.19 -6.08
N PHE A 530 -28.71 10.04 -6.00
CA PHE A 530 -29.18 9.30 -7.18
C PHE A 530 -30.58 9.82 -7.51
N THR A 531 -30.75 10.41 -8.68
CA THR A 531 -32.07 10.84 -9.13
C THR A 531 -32.93 9.62 -9.45
N LYS A 532 -34.26 9.81 -9.47
CA LYS A 532 -35.22 8.72 -9.72
C LYS A 532 -34.88 7.96 -11.01
N GLY A 533 -34.64 6.65 -10.89
CA GLY A 533 -34.32 5.78 -12.03
C GLY A 533 -32.86 5.88 -12.49
N TYR A 534 -32.00 6.50 -11.69
CA TYR A 534 -30.56 6.64 -11.95
C TYR A 534 -29.71 6.07 -10.80
N GLU A 535 -30.28 5.18 -10.00
CA GLU A 535 -29.55 4.33 -9.07
C GLU A 535 -28.50 3.46 -9.80
N PRO A 536 -27.46 2.94 -9.10
CA PRO A 536 -26.47 2.04 -9.71
C PRO A 536 -27.12 0.84 -10.43
N PRO A 537 -26.88 0.67 -11.75
CA PRO A 537 -27.54 -0.38 -12.53
C PRO A 537 -26.80 -1.72 -12.39
N VAL A 538 -27.43 -2.64 -11.67
CA VAL A 538 -26.91 -3.96 -11.29
C VAL A 538 -28.01 -5.03 -11.36
N ASP A 539 -27.62 -6.29 -11.57
CA ASP A 539 -28.52 -7.45 -11.49
C ASP A 539 -28.48 -8.16 -10.13
N ALA A 540 -27.50 -7.88 -9.27
CA ALA A 540 -27.43 -8.41 -7.91
C ALA A 540 -27.73 -7.33 -6.85
N PHE A 541 -26.72 -6.57 -6.43
CA PHE A 541 -26.88 -5.51 -5.43
C PHE A 541 -25.73 -4.50 -5.51
N TRP A 542 -25.84 -3.39 -4.78
CA TRP A 542 -24.76 -2.42 -4.64
C TRP A 542 -24.66 -1.83 -3.24
N SER A 543 -23.46 -1.39 -2.85
CA SER A 543 -23.22 -0.76 -1.56
C SER A 543 -22.10 0.27 -1.62
N MET A 544 -22.15 1.24 -0.72
CA MET A 544 -21.09 2.21 -0.48
C MET A 544 -20.49 1.97 0.89
N THR A 545 -19.16 1.91 0.98
CA THR A 545 -18.44 1.70 2.25
C THR A 545 -17.33 2.74 2.40
N VAL A 546 -17.24 3.33 3.59
CA VAL A 546 -16.23 4.34 3.93
C VAL A 546 -15.06 3.71 4.68
N TYR A 547 -13.85 4.12 4.31
CA TYR A 547 -12.59 3.65 4.88
C TYR A 547 -11.73 4.83 5.35
N GLY A 548 -10.96 4.62 6.41
CA GLY A 548 -9.88 5.53 6.79
C GLY A 548 -8.66 5.39 5.87
N ASN A 549 -7.71 6.30 5.98
CA ASN A 549 -6.44 6.24 5.23
C ASN A 549 -5.57 5.01 5.57
N ASP A 550 -5.91 4.27 6.63
CA ASP A 550 -5.32 2.99 7.00
C ASP A 550 -5.97 1.79 6.27
N TYR A 551 -6.89 2.05 5.34
CA TYR A 551 -7.63 1.05 4.55
C TYR A 551 -8.55 0.15 5.39
N ASN A 552 -8.91 0.60 6.60
CA ASN A 552 -9.84 -0.10 7.50
C ASN A 552 -11.17 0.63 7.63
N LEU A 553 -12.19 -0.11 8.10
CA LEU A 553 -13.49 0.45 8.44
C LEU A 553 -13.38 1.42 9.63
N ILE A 554 -14.16 2.49 9.59
CA ILE A 554 -14.12 3.55 10.60
C ILE A 554 -15.11 3.21 11.74
N PRO A 555 -14.64 3.12 13.01
CA PRO A 555 -15.52 2.93 14.15
C PRO A 555 -16.57 4.04 14.22
N ASN A 556 -17.83 3.68 14.50
CA ASN A 556 -18.90 4.65 14.60
C ASN A 556 -20.01 4.18 15.57
N GLN A 557 -20.78 5.15 16.04
CA GLN A 557 -21.79 5.05 17.09
C GLN A 557 -23.00 4.17 16.76
N ILE A 558 -23.26 3.89 15.48
CA ILE A 558 -24.38 3.04 15.04
C ILE A 558 -23.92 1.70 14.47
N ASN A 559 -22.62 1.38 14.53
CA ASN A 559 -22.01 0.17 13.96
C ASN A 559 -22.44 -0.11 12.51
N ARG A 560 -22.54 0.95 11.69
CA ARG A 560 -22.86 0.86 10.27
C ARG A 560 -21.61 1.13 9.45
N TYR A 561 -21.24 0.19 8.59
CA TYR A 561 -20.01 0.30 7.80
C TYR A 561 -20.28 0.37 6.29
N SER A 562 -21.46 -0.05 5.84
CA SER A 562 -21.91 0.12 4.46
C SER A 562 -23.34 0.67 4.40
N ILE A 563 -23.69 1.25 3.26
CA ILE A 563 -25.06 1.66 2.94
C ILE A 563 -25.37 1.41 1.46
N GLY A 564 -26.56 0.93 1.12
CA GLY A 564 -26.89 0.50 -0.24
C GLY A 564 -28.38 0.29 -0.48
N ASP A 565 -28.70 -0.38 -1.59
CA ASP A 565 -30.07 -0.76 -1.97
C ASP A 565 -30.75 -1.68 -0.96
N ARG A 566 -29.98 -2.52 -0.27
CA ARG A 566 -30.47 -3.45 0.76
C ARG A 566 -30.53 -2.85 2.16
N THR A 567 -30.07 -1.62 2.37
CA THR A 567 -30.07 -1.04 3.73
C THR A 567 -31.51 -0.83 4.22
N PRO A 568 -31.91 -1.42 5.36
CA PRO A 568 -33.27 -1.29 5.86
C PRO A 568 -33.65 0.16 6.15
N GLY A 569 -34.82 0.57 5.67
CA GLY A 569 -35.41 1.87 5.98
C GLY A 569 -34.88 3.06 5.19
N VAL A 570 -34.01 2.85 4.18
CA VAL A 570 -33.58 3.93 3.26
C VAL A 570 -34.81 4.65 2.69
N LYS A 571 -34.85 5.96 2.89
CA LYS A 571 -35.97 6.83 2.48
C LYS A 571 -35.70 7.42 1.11
N LYS A 572 -36.74 7.47 0.28
CA LYS A 572 -36.76 8.22 -0.97
C LYS A 572 -37.04 9.70 -0.71
N ASN A 573 -36.47 10.55 -1.54
CA ASN A 573 -36.77 11.97 -1.61
C ASN A 573 -38.18 12.18 -2.19
N ALA A 574 -38.73 13.40 -2.05
CA ALA A 574 -40.06 13.73 -2.57
C ALA A 574 -40.16 13.60 -4.11
N ASP A 575 -39.06 13.77 -4.83
CA ASP A 575 -38.96 13.59 -6.30
C ASP A 575 -38.76 12.12 -6.72
N GLY A 576 -38.66 11.21 -5.75
CA GLY A 576 -38.43 9.78 -5.95
C GLY A 576 -36.97 9.37 -6.11
N GLY A 577 -36.00 10.29 -5.99
CA GLY A 577 -34.58 9.95 -5.89
C GLY A 577 -34.18 9.45 -4.49
N THR A 578 -32.89 9.22 -4.27
CA THR A 578 -32.32 8.90 -2.96
C THR A 578 -31.08 9.73 -2.72
N THR A 579 -31.05 10.46 -1.61
CA THR A 579 -29.84 11.13 -1.12
C THR A 579 -29.24 10.35 0.06
N PHE A 580 -27.94 10.09 0.00
CA PHE A 580 -27.16 9.53 1.10
C PHE A 580 -26.25 10.59 1.69
N TYR A 581 -26.06 10.53 3.01
CA TYR A 581 -25.32 11.52 3.79
C TYR A 581 -24.03 10.89 4.34
N PHE A 582 -22.91 11.59 4.22
CA PHE A 582 -21.60 11.19 4.76
C PHE A 582 -21.05 12.32 5.62
N GLN A 583 -20.98 12.07 6.93
CA GLN A 583 -20.52 13.05 7.92
C GLN A 583 -20.32 12.35 9.29
N ASN A 584 -19.53 12.97 10.17
CA ASN A 584 -19.21 12.42 11.49
C ASN A 584 -20.43 12.43 12.45
N GLY A 585 -21.14 13.56 12.52
CA GLY A 585 -22.35 13.70 13.33
C GLY A 585 -23.62 13.26 12.60
N SER A 586 -24.67 12.91 13.36
CA SER A 586 -25.98 12.60 12.77
C SER A 586 -26.54 13.79 11.98
N PRO A 587 -27.11 13.59 10.77
CA PRO A 587 -27.79 14.62 9.99
C PRO A 587 -29.20 14.97 10.53
N GLY A 588 -29.57 14.40 11.67
CA GLY A 588 -30.87 14.55 12.32
C GLY A 588 -31.76 13.31 12.13
N PRO A 589 -32.70 13.04 13.06
CA PRO A 589 -33.43 11.76 13.12
C PRO A 589 -34.13 11.35 11.82
N ASP A 590 -34.62 12.31 11.05
CA ASP A 590 -35.35 12.04 9.80
C ASP A 590 -34.44 11.53 8.67
N LYS A 591 -33.13 11.76 8.76
CA LYS A 591 -32.11 11.46 7.74
C LYS A 591 -31.19 10.29 8.11
N GLU A 592 -31.22 9.80 9.35
CA GLU A 592 -30.31 8.75 9.85
C GLU A 592 -30.41 7.43 9.10
N SER A 593 -31.58 7.11 8.52
CA SER A 593 -31.74 5.91 7.69
C SER A 593 -30.86 5.92 6.45
N ASN A 594 -30.51 7.10 5.93
CA ASN A 594 -29.72 7.29 4.71
C ASN A 594 -28.28 7.74 5.01
N TRP A 595 -27.87 7.71 6.28
CA TRP A 595 -26.60 8.24 6.73
C TRP A 595 -25.58 7.11 6.94
N LEU A 596 -24.35 7.35 6.49
CA LEU A 596 -23.19 6.55 6.84
C LEU A 596 -22.20 7.43 7.62
N PRO A 597 -21.94 7.14 8.90
CA PRO A 597 -21.00 7.92 9.70
C PRO A 597 -19.59 7.88 9.12
N THR A 598 -18.92 9.01 9.16
CA THR A 598 -17.48 9.14 8.82
C THR A 598 -16.66 9.42 10.07
N GLY A 599 -15.34 9.26 10.00
CA GLY A 599 -14.44 9.64 11.10
C GLY A 599 -14.22 11.15 11.19
N SER A 600 -13.34 11.60 12.10
CA SER A 600 -12.80 12.98 12.14
C SER A 600 -11.71 13.22 11.10
N GLU A 601 -11.01 12.16 10.71
CA GLU A 601 -9.86 12.20 9.82
C GLU A 601 -10.26 12.19 8.35
N ALA A 602 -9.27 12.22 7.46
CA ALA A 602 -9.45 11.95 6.05
C ALA A 602 -9.93 10.50 5.81
N TRP A 603 -10.80 10.35 4.82
CA TRP A 603 -11.43 9.08 4.47
C TRP A 603 -11.61 8.99 2.96
N PHE A 604 -11.88 7.78 2.47
CA PHE A 604 -12.30 7.55 1.10
C PHE A 604 -13.44 6.54 1.07
N ILE A 605 -14.10 6.42 -0.07
CA ILE A 605 -15.30 5.59 -0.21
C ILE A 605 -15.21 4.73 -1.44
N ILE A 606 -15.74 3.52 -1.32
CA ILE A 606 -15.86 2.56 -2.42
C ILE A 606 -17.34 2.28 -2.67
N LEU A 607 -17.82 2.56 -3.88
CA LEU A 607 -19.10 2.07 -4.39
C LEU A 607 -18.87 0.72 -5.08
N ARG A 608 -19.47 -0.33 -4.53
CA ARG A 608 -19.43 -1.70 -5.03
C ARG A 608 -20.72 -2.01 -5.76
N MET A 609 -20.61 -2.53 -6.97
CA MET A 609 -21.73 -2.93 -7.81
C MET A 609 -21.50 -4.37 -8.26
N TYR A 610 -22.40 -5.28 -7.89
CA TYR A 610 -22.28 -6.72 -8.16
C TYR A 610 -23.20 -7.13 -9.30
N ILE A 611 -22.65 -7.87 -10.25
CA ILE A 611 -23.24 -8.14 -11.58
C ILE A 611 -23.72 -6.82 -12.22
N PRO A 612 -22.80 -5.86 -12.43
CA PRO A 612 -23.17 -4.56 -12.98
C PRO A 612 -23.55 -4.66 -14.46
N HIS A 613 -24.43 -3.75 -14.90
CA HIS A 613 -24.78 -3.64 -16.31
C HIS A 613 -23.61 -3.10 -17.14
N ALA A 614 -23.67 -3.28 -18.46
CA ALA A 614 -22.58 -2.95 -19.38
C ALA A 614 -22.19 -1.47 -19.35
N GLU A 615 -23.16 -0.57 -19.14
CA GLU A 615 -22.92 0.87 -19.03
C GLU A 615 -22.03 1.25 -17.83
N VAL A 616 -22.01 0.45 -16.75
CA VAL A 616 -21.08 0.65 -15.63
C VAL A 616 -19.68 0.21 -16.03
N ILE A 617 -19.57 -0.98 -16.63
CA ILE A 617 -18.30 -1.60 -17.04
C ILE A 617 -17.58 -0.71 -18.07
N ASN A 618 -18.34 -0.12 -18.99
CA ASN A 618 -17.82 0.78 -20.02
C ASN A 618 -17.65 2.24 -19.54
N ALA A 619 -17.97 2.51 -18.27
CA ALA A 619 -17.95 3.84 -17.67
C ALA A 619 -18.78 4.87 -18.45
N GLU A 620 -19.96 4.45 -18.90
CA GLU A 620 -20.99 5.24 -19.58
C GLU A 620 -22.05 5.74 -18.59
N TRP A 621 -22.44 4.88 -17.62
CA TRP A 621 -23.20 5.31 -16.45
C TRP A 621 -22.28 6.18 -15.59
N LYS A 622 -22.66 7.44 -15.42
CA LYS A 622 -21.87 8.43 -14.68
C LYS A 622 -22.33 8.51 -13.24
N CYS A 623 -21.58 7.90 -12.32
CA CYS A 623 -21.87 8.00 -10.89
C CYS A 623 -21.92 9.48 -10.48
N PRO A 624 -22.94 9.94 -9.73
CA PRO A 624 -23.01 11.32 -9.25
C PRO A 624 -21.78 11.70 -8.40
N PRO A 625 -21.33 12.97 -8.44
CA PRO A 625 -20.24 13.41 -7.57
C PRO A 625 -20.66 13.38 -6.11
N ILE A 626 -19.67 13.23 -5.23
CA ILE A 626 -19.84 13.50 -3.80
C ILE A 626 -19.79 15.01 -3.62
N THR A 627 -20.87 15.59 -3.10
CA THR A 627 -21.04 17.05 -3.01
C THR A 627 -20.82 17.51 -1.58
N LYS A 628 -19.92 18.47 -1.36
CA LYS A 628 -19.78 19.15 -0.06
C LYS A 628 -20.93 20.15 0.14
N VAL A 629 -21.56 20.15 1.31
CA VAL A 629 -22.82 20.90 1.59
C VAL A 629 -22.74 21.89 2.76
N ASP A 630 -21.53 22.33 3.13
CA ASP A 630 -21.31 23.34 4.19
C ASP A 630 -20.37 24.47 3.83
#